data_AF-A0A1V9HFG3-F1
#
_entry.id   AF-A0A1V9HFG3-F1
#
_cell.length_a   1.000
_cell.length_b   1.000
_cell.length_c   1.000
_cell.angle_alpha   90.00
_cell.angle_beta   90.00
_cell.angle_gamma   90.00
#
_symmetry.space_group_name_H-M   'P 1'
#
loop_
_entity.id
_entity.type
_entity.pdbx_description
1 polymer ?
#
loop_
_entity_poly.entity_id
_entity_poly.type
_entity_poly.pdbx_seq_one_letter_code
_entity_poly.pdbx_strand_id
1 'polypeptide(L)'
;MRDTQAAVYDGDRPGACALEIAKAGAGAAIRAASGSENACREYCGGNGSFEGDYLPLAATCEPTAMQRTRKAFQSLYDQKDYVKAETTLAPLYRSCLATSSFSDEGAIRNDYAITQHRLGDDARCLEALAPYRDDARRSDEAITDGMSPAIIDDYLGVIHAARTNLKLCGDGAAG
;
A
#
# COMPACT_ATOMS: atom_id res chain seq x y z
N MET A 1 -22.09 -9.27 -10.79
CA MET A 1 -22.75 -9.31 -9.47
C MET A 1 -23.31 -7.93 -9.23
N ARG A 2 -24.64 -7.83 -9.05
CA ARG A 2 -25.28 -6.62 -8.54
C ARG A 2 -25.40 -6.82 -7.03
N ASP A 3 -24.94 -5.83 -6.27
CA ASP A 3 -25.04 -5.59 -4.83
C ASP A 3 -25.72 -6.74 -4.06
N THR A 4 -24.91 -7.74 -3.71
CA THR A 4 -25.37 -8.93 -2.99
C THR A 4 -25.15 -8.70 -1.52
N GLN A 5 -26.20 -8.86 -0.72
CA GLN A 5 -26.08 -8.82 0.74
C GLN A 5 -25.71 -10.20 1.28
N ALA A 6 -24.83 -10.23 2.28
CA ALA A 6 -24.47 -11.44 3.03
C ALA A 6 -24.55 -11.17 4.53
N ALA A 7 -24.94 -12.17 5.32
CA ALA A 7 -24.87 -12.08 6.78
C ALA A 7 -23.62 -12.81 7.29
N VAL A 8 -22.96 -12.24 8.30
CA VAL A 8 -21.98 -12.98 9.11
C VAL A 8 -22.74 -13.88 10.07
N TYR A 9 -22.30 -15.14 10.23
CA TYR A 9 -23.01 -16.13 11.05
C TYR A 9 -22.38 -16.29 12.43
N ASP A 10 -23.21 -16.35 13.47
CA ASP A 10 -22.87 -16.71 14.84
C ASP A 10 -23.25 -18.17 15.09
N GLY A 11 -22.32 -19.08 14.79
CA GLY A 11 -22.61 -20.51 14.72
C GLY A 11 -23.56 -20.80 13.55
N ASP A 12 -24.73 -21.39 13.84
CA ASP A 12 -25.70 -21.80 12.82
C ASP A 12 -26.75 -20.73 12.49
N ARG A 13 -26.63 -19.51 13.04
CA ARG A 13 -27.60 -18.43 12.86
C ARG A 13 -26.96 -17.18 12.26
N PRO A 14 -27.67 -16.41 11.42
CA PRO A 14 -27.18 -15.11 10.97
C PRO A 14 -27.06 -14.16 12.18
N GLY A 15 -25.90 -13.53 12.32
CA GLY A 15 -25.61 -12.50 13.30
C GLY A 15 -26.08 -11.12 12.87
N ALA A 16 -25.73 -10.10 13.64
CA ALA A 16 -26.15 -8.71 13.41
C ALA A 16 -25.31 -7.98 12.35
N CYS A 17 -24.15 -8.52 11.98
CA CYS A 17 -23.32 -7.96 10.91
C CYS A 17 -23.80 -8.44 9.55
N ALA A 18 -24.26 -7.49 8.74
CA ALA A 18 -24.60 -7.66 7.34
C ALA A 18 -23.57 -6.93 6.47
N LEU A 19 -23.19 -7.58 5.37
CA LEU A 19 -22.20 -7.15 4.41
C LEU A 19 -22.87 -6.82 3.08
N GLU A 20 -22.34 -5.82 2.39
CA GLU A 20 -22.59 -5.58 0.98
C GLU A 20 -21.39 -6.05 0.15
N ILE A 21 -21.68 -6.86 -0.86
CA ILE A 21 -20.69 -7.40 -1.79
C ILE A 21 -21.00 -6.89 -3.19
N ALA A 22 -20.11 -6.04 -3.69
CA ALA A 22 -20.20 -5.46 -5.02
C ALA A 22 -19.04 -5.93 -5.91
N LYS A 23 -19.20 -5.83 -7.23
CA LYS A 23 -18.10 -6.15 -8.16
C LYS A 23 -17.06 -5.02 -8.13
N ALA A 24 -15.79 -5.37 -7.94
CA ALA A 24 -14.66 -4.43 -8.01
C ALA A 24 -13.64 -4.94 -9.04
N GLY A 25 -13.73 -4.46 -10.29
CA GLY A 25 -12.87 -4.94 -11.37
C GLY A 25 -13.00 -6.45 -11.59
N ALA A 26 -11.89 -7.18 -11.41
CA ALA A 26 -11.84 -8.65 -11.46
C ALA A 26 -12.12 -9.32 -10.10
N GLY A 27 -12.23 -8.53 -9.02
CA GLY A 27 -12.49 -8.99 -7.67
C GLY A 27 -13.84 -8.51 -7.11
N ALA A 28 -13.91 -8.36 -5.80
CA ALA A 28 -15.10 -7.92 -5.07
C ALA A 28 -14.77 -6.82 -4.07
N ALA A 29 -15.66 -5.84 -3.94
CA ALA A 29 -15.67 -4.90 -2.82
C ALA A 29 -16.57 -5.48 -1.73
N ILE A 30 -16.03 -5.63 -0.53
CA ILE A 30 -16.80 -6.03 0.66
C ILE A 30 -16.86 -4.82 1.58
N ARG A 31 -18.07 -4.44 2.01
CA ARG A 31 -18.32 -3.34 2.96
C ARG A 31 -19.37 -3.78 3.98
N ALA A 32 -19.47 -3.14 5.13
CA ALA A 32 -20.65 -3.29 5.97
C ALA A 32 -21.87 -2.74 5.21
N ALA A 33 -22.99 -3.46 5.27
CA ALA A 33 -24.25 -2.93 4.76
C ALA A 33 -24.65 -1.71 5.60
N SER A 34 -25.31 -0.74 4.97
CA SER A 34 -25.71 0.51 5.65
C SER A 34 -26.50 0.23 6.93
N GLY A 35 -26.03 0.81 8.04
CA GLY A 35 -26.62 0.61 9.38
C GLY A 35 -26.11 -0.61 10.14
N SER A 36 -25.19 -1.39 9.56
CA SER A 36 -24.58 -2.56 10.19
C SER A 36 -23.12 -2.31 10.64
N GLU A 37 -22.58 -1.11 10.43
CA GLU A 37 -21.16 -0.78 10.62
C GLU A 37 -20.66 -1.07 12.03
N ASN A 38 -21.46 -0.72 13.05
CA ASN A 38 -21.10 -0.98 14.45
C ASN A 38 -21.16 -2.47 14.79
N ALA A 39 -22.20 -3.18 14.35
CA ALA A 39 -22.34 -4.62 14.58
C ALA A 39 -21.19 -5.39 13.92
N CYS A 40 -20.77 -4.96 12.73
CA CYS A 40 -19.65 -5.54 12.01
C CYS A 40 -18.30 -5.29 12.67
N ARG A 41 -18.09 -4.12 13.29
CA ARG A 41 -16.85 -3.80 14.00
C ARG A 41 -16.55 -4.76 15.15
N GLU A 42 -17.58 -5.30 15.81
CA GLU A 42 -17.43 -6.24 16.92
C GLU A 42 -16.64 -7.51 16.54
N TYR A 43 -16.71 -7.92 15.26
CA TYR A 43 -16.01 -9.11 14.75
C TYR A 43 -14.53 -8.88 14.43
N CYS A 44 -14.09 -7.62 14.28
CA CYS A 44 -12.75 -7.30 13.78
C CYS A 44 -11.79 -6.77 14.87
N GLY A 45 -12.28 -6.57 16.10
CA GLY A 45 -11.52 -5.91 17.16
C GLY A 45 -11.26 -4.44 16.86
N GLY A 46 -10.46 -3.78 17.72
CA GLY A 46 -10.26 -2.32 17.66
C GLY A 46 -9.49 -1.80 16.44
N ASN A 47 -8.69 -2.65 15.78
CA ASN A 47 -7.74 -2.25 14.73
C ASN A 47 -7.95 -3.00 13.41
N GLY A 48 -9.03 -3.78 13.29
CA GLY A 48 -9.31 -4.60 12.12
C GLY A 48 -10.53 -4.13 11.37
N SER A 49 -10.59 -4.49 10.09
CA SER A 49 -11.79 -4.40 9.27
C SER A 49 -11.73 -5.50 8.20
N PHE A 50 -12.88 -6.04 7.83
CA PHE A 50 -13.03 -6.83 6.59
C PHE A 50 -13.32 -5.93 5.38
N GLU A 51 -13.55 -4.63 5.60
CA GLU A 51 -13.89 -3.74 4.50
C GLU A 51 -12.69 -3.51 3.60
N GLY A 52 -12.87 -3.78 2.31
CA GLY A 52 -11.81 -3.63 1.34
C GLY A 52 -12.15 -4.21 -0.02
N ASP A 53 -11.23 -3.99 -0.96
CA ASP A 53 -11.30 -4.57 -2.29
C ASP A 53 -10.45 -5.84 -2.34
N TYR A 54 -11.14 -6.97 -2.50
CA TYR A 54 -10.54 -8.30 -2.56
C TYR A 54 -10.23 -8.61 -4.02
N LEU A 55 -9.02 -8.27 -4.44
CA LEU A 55 -8.54 -8.41 -5.80
C LEU A 55 -7.73 -9.72 -5.96
N PRO A 56 -7.78 -10.37 -7.13
CA PRO A 56 -6.89 -11.48 -7.40
C PRO A 56 -5.43 -11.03 -7.39
N LEU A 57 -4.58 -11.75 -6.65
CA LEU A 57 -3.16 -11.46 -6.59
C LEU A 57 -2.49 -11.82 -7.93
N ALA A 58 -1.83 -10.86 -8.56
CA ALA A 58 -1.06 -11.13 -9.77
C ALA A 58 0.15 -12.01 -9.42
N ALA A 59 0.54 -12.93 -10.31
CA ALA A 59 1.65 -13.85 -10.07
C ALA A 59 2.99 -13.15 -9.75
N THR A 60 3.20 -11.93 -10.25
CA THR A 60 4.39 -11.12 -9.94
C THR A 60 4.37 -10.55 -8.51
N CYS A 61 3.20 -10.50 -7.88
CA CYS A 61 2.97 -9.98 -6.54
C CYS A 61 2.93 -11.08 -5.48
N GLU A 62 3.13 -12.34 -5.89
CA GLU A 62 3.38 -13.44 -4.95
C GLU A 62 4.66 -13.15 -4.14
N PRO A 63 4.70 -13.42 -2.82
CA PRO A 63 5.81 -13.02 -1.96
C PRO A 63 7.19 -13.46 -2.46
N THR A 64 7.31 -14.71 -2.95
CA THR A 64 8.57 -15.21 -3.49
C THR A 64 8.95 -14.52 -4.81
N ALA A 65 7.97 -14.18 -5.66
CA ALA A 65 8.22 -13.45 -6.89
C ALA A 65 8.66 -12.01 -6.61
N MET A 66 7.96 -11.32 -5.72
CA MET A 66 8.32 -9.98 -5.25
C MET A 66 9.74 -9.95 -4.68
N GLN A 67 10.07 -10.87 -3.76
CA GLN A 67 11.39 -10.93 -3.15
C GLN A 67 12.51 -11.15 -4.17
N ARG A 68 12.31 -12.06 -5.14
CA ARG A 68 13.29 -12.28 -6.22
C ARG A 68 13.50 -11.03 -7.06
N THR A 69 12.42 -10.37 -7.46
CA THR A 69 12.47 -9.14 -8.27
C THR A 69 13.16 -8.02 -7.50
N ARG A 70 12.82 -7.80 -6.22
CA ARG A 70 13.46 -6.78 -5.38
C ARG A 70 14.95 -7.05 -5.15
N LYS A 71 15.35 -8.31 -4.99
CA LYS A 71 16.78 -8.68 -4.89
C LYS A 71 17.53 -8.40 -6.20
N ALA A 72 16.93 -8.71 -7.34
CA ALA A 72 17.51 -8.41 -8.65
C ALA A 72 17.61 -6.89 -8.88
N PHE A 73 16.56 -6.14 -8.53
CA PHE A 73 16.55 -4.68 -8.52
C PHE A 73 17.71 -4.12 -7.69
N GLN A 74 17.85 -4.53 -6.43
CA GLN A 74 18.90 -4.03 -5.54
C GLN A 74 20.29 -4.23 -6.14
N SER A 75 20.56 -5.43 -6.68
CA SER A 75 21.85 -5.73 -7.30
C SER A 75 22.15 -4.82 -8.50
N LEU A 76 21.15 -4.52 -9.33
CA LEU A 76 21.29 -3.61 -10.48
C LEU A 76 21.46 -2.16 -10.04
N TYR A 77 20.70 -1.74 -9.03
CA TYR A 77 20.79 -0.40 -8.45
C TYR A 77 22.16 -0.15 -7.82
N ASP A 78 22.71 -1.12 -7.09
CA ASP A 78 24.05 -1.05 -6.48
C ASP A 78 25.17 -0.96 -7.54
N GLN A 79 24.96 -1.61 -8.69
CA GLN A 79 25.84 -1.51 -9.86
C GLN A 79 25.64 -0.20 -10.64
N LYS A 80 24.69 0.65 -10.23
CA LYS A 80 24.29 1.90 -10.88
C LYS A 80 23.72 1.70 -12.29
N ASP A 81 23.25 0.50 -12.62
CA ASP A 81 22.50 0.24 -13.85
C ASP A 81 21.02 0.62 -13.62
N TYR A 82 20.79 1.92 -13.45
CA TYR A 82 19.48 2.45 -13.03
C TYR A 82 18.38 2.18 -14.05
N VAL A 83 18.71 2.14 -15.34
CA VAL A 83 17.75 1.81 -16.41
C VAL A 83 17.25 0.37 -16.24
N LYS A 84 18.15 -0.60 -16.02
CA LYS A 84 17.74 -1.99 -15.78
C LYS A 84 17.10 -2.17 -14.42
N ALA A 85 17.54 -1.44 -13.40
CA ALA A 85 16.92 -1.46 -12.08
C ALA A 85 15.46 -1.01 -12.17
N GLU A 86 15.18 0.14 -12.79
CA GLU A 86 13.80 0.63 -12.98
C GLU A 86 12.97 -0.38 -13.76
N THR A 87 13.49 -0.86 -14.91
CA THR A 87 12.80 -1.85 -15.74
C THR A 87 12.46 -3.14 -14.97
N THR A 88 13.36 -3.59 -14.09
CA THR A 88 13.18 -4.79 -13.27
C THR A 88 12.11 -4.59 -12.20
N LEU A 89 12.04 -3.40 -11.59
CA LEU A 89 11.08 -3.09 -10.53
C LEU A 89 9.70 -2.68 -11.06
N ALA A 90 9.63 -2.16 -12.28
CA ALA A 90 8.41 -1.61 -12.86
C ALA A 90 7.18 -2.55 -12.88
N PRO A 91 7.31 -3.89 -13.07
CA PRO A 91 6.18 -4.79 -12.94
C PRO A 91 5.56 -4.80 -11.53
N LEU A 92 6.39 -4.72 -10.48
CA LEU A 92 5.88 -4.63 -9.11
C LEU A 92 5.15 -3.30 -8.88
N TYR A 93 5.77 -2.20 -9.31
CA TYR A 93 5.19 -0.87 -9.20
C TYR A 93 3.83 -0.74 -9.92
N ARG A 94 3.67 -1.36 -11.10
CA ARG A 94 2.41 -1.28 -11.85
C ARG A 94 1.32 -2.22 -11.37
N SER A 95 1.67 -3.37 -10.82
CA SER A 95 0.70 -4.46 -10.63
C SER A 95 0.46 -4.85 -9.17
N CYS A 96 1.33 -4.46 -8.24
CA CYS A 96 1.27 -4.99 -6.87
C CYS A 96 0.73 -4.01 -5.84
N LEU A 97 0.82 -2.70 -6.08
CA LEU A 97 0.52 -1.69 -5.05
C LEU A 97 -0.88 -1.86 -4.45
N ALA A 98 -1.89 -2.16 -5.28
CA ALA A 98 -3.27 -2.33 -4.82
C ALA A 98 -3.53 -3.58 -3.95
N THR A 99 -2.60 -4.52 -3.91
CA THR A 99 -2.70 -5.78 -3.16
C THR A 99 -1.55 -5.98 -2.17
N SER A 100 -0.63 -5.02 -2.09
CA SER A 100 0.52 -5.06 -1.18
C SER A 100 0.13 -4.61 0.22
N SER A 101 0.87 -5.07 1.23
CA SER A 101 0.85 -4.43 2.53
C SER A 101 1.36 -2.98 2.42
N PHE A 102 1.04 -2.13 3.39
CA PHE A 102 1.55 -0.76 3.42
C PHE A 102 3.09 -0.72 3.38
N SER A 103 3.75 -1.70 4.00
CA SER A 103 5.21 -1.79 4.08
C SER A 103 5.82 -2.17 2.72
N ASP A 104 5.25 -3.15 2.02
CA ASP A 104 5.70 -3.54 0.68
C ASP A 104 5.40 -2.45 -0.35
N GLU A 105 4.21 -1.84 -0.30
CA GLU A 105 3.86 -0.71 -1.15
C GLU A 105 4.86 0.45 -0.94
N GLY A 106 5.12 0.78 0.32
CA GLY A 106 6.07 1.82 0.71
C GLY A 106 7.47 1.55 0.21
N ALA A 107 7.95 0.33 0.35
CA ALA A 107 9.26 -0.08 -0.13
C ALA A 107 9.34 0.02 -1.67
N ILE A 108 8.35 -0.51 -2.40
CA ILE A 108 8.32 -0.47 -3.87
C ILE A 108 8.30 0.98 -4.37
N ARG A 109 7.45 1.83 -3.80
CA ARG A 109 7.36 3.25 -4.20
C ARG A 109 8.68 3.98 -3.94
N ASN A 110 9.30 3.78 -2.79
CA ASN A 110 10.58 4.41 -2.46
C ASN A 110 11.72 3.95 -3.37
N ASP A 111 11.85 2.64 -3.59
CA ASP A 111 12.84 2.04 -4.48
C ASP A 111 12.68 2.55 -5.92
N TYR A 112 11.44 2.64 -6.40
CA TYR A 112 11.12 3.13 -7.75
C TYR A 112 11.41 4.63 -7.89
N ALA A 113 10.98 5.43 -6.92
CA ALA A 113 11.15 6.88 -6.92
C ALA A 113 12.62 7.31 -6.90
N ILE A 114 13.44 6.73 -6.02
CA ILE A 114 14.87 7.07 -5.98
C ILE A 114 15.57 6.67 -7.28
N THR A 115 15.16 5.57 -7.90
CA THR A 115 15.71 5.15 -9.19
C THR A 115 15.37 6.14 -10.31
N GLN A 116 14.15 6.66 -10.32
CA GLN A 116 13.72 7.70 -11.27
C GLN A 116 14.51 9.00 -11.10
N HIS A 117 14.75 9.42 -9.86
CA HIS A 117 15.65 10.53 -9.57
C HIS A 117 17.08 10.28 -10.10
N ARG A 118 17.63 9.08 -9.93
CA ARG A 118 18.95 8.73 -10.48
C ARG A 118 19.01 8.79 -12.01
N LEU A 119 17.86 8.66 -12.67
CA LEU A 119 17.71 8.81 -14.12
C LEU A 119 17.41 10.26 -14.55
N GLY A 120 17.30 11.19 -13.61
CA GLY A 120 16.97 12.61 -13.85
C GLY A 120 15.48 12.88 -14.06
N ASP A 121 14.61 11.92 -13.73
CA ASP A 121 13.15 12.07 -13.85
C ASP A 121 12.52 12.37 -12.48
N ASP A 122 12.76 13.58 -11.99
CA ASP A 122 12.24 14.04 -10.70
C ASP A 122 10.71 14.13 -10.71
N ALA A 123 10.10 14.42 -11.87
CA ALA A 123 8.64 14.47 -12.00
C ALA A 123 7.99 13.11 -11.68
N ARG A 124 8.52 12.02 -12.24
CA ARG A 124 8.01 10.68 -11.91
C ARG A 124 8.37 10.23 -10.50
N CYS A 125 9.56 10.59 -10.00
CA CYS A 125 9.88 10.33 -8.60
C CYS A 125 8.81 10.95 -7.66
N LEU A 126 8.49 12.22 -7.92
CA LEU A 126 7.50 12.99 -7.17
C LEU A 126 6.08 12.41 -7.27
N GLU A 127 5.73 11.82 -8.41
CA GLU A 127 4.48 11.09 -8.62
C GLU A 127 4.45 9.78 -7.82
N ALA A 128 5.54 9.00 -7.84
CA ALA A 128 5.62 7.72 -7.15
C ALA A 128 5.43 7.84 -5.63
N LEU A 129 5.92 8.94 -5.05
CA LEU A 129 5.84 9.25 -3.62
C LEU A 129 4.64 10.11 -3.22
N ALA A 130 3.76 10.49 -4.16
CA ALA A 130 2.64 11.38 -3.89
C ALA A 130 1.78 10.96 -2.67
N PRO A 131 1.47 9.66 -2.45
CA PRO A 131 0.69 9.24 -1.28
C PRO A 131 1.33 9.52 0.08
N TYR A 132 2.66 9.68 0.15
CA TYR A 132 3.38 9.87 1.42
C TYR A 132 3.75 11.33 1.71
N ARG A 133 3.38 12.26 0.84
CA ARG A 133 3.81 13.67 0.94
C ARG A 133 3.34 14.35 2.22
N ASP A 134 2.08 14.17 2.59
CA ASP A 134 1.50 14.83 3.75
C ASP A 134 2.13 14.32 5.04
N ASP A 135 2.28 13.00 5.17
CA ASP A 135 2.95 12.39 6.32
C ASP A 135 4.43 12.71 6.36
N ALA A 136 5.12 12.78 5.22
CA ALA A 136 6.52 13.18 5.17
C ALA A 136 6.76 14.61 5.72
N ARG A 137 5.73 15.48 5.74
CA ARG A 137 5.78 16.85 6.29
C ARG A 137 5.45 16.95 7.78
N ARG A 138 4.87 15.90 8.37
CA ARG A 138 4.48 15.84 9.78
C ARG A 138 5.63 15.32 10.64
N SER A 139 5.57 15.57 11.96
CA SER A 139 6.48 14.92 12.91
C SER A 139 6.09 13.46 13.13
N ASP A 140 7.03 12.65 13.63
CA ASP A 140 6.79 11.24 13.87
C ASP A 140 5.72 11.03 14.97
N GLU A 141 5.66 11.90 15.98
CA GLU A 141 4.60 11.89 17.01
C GLU A 141 3.23 12.19 16.39
N ALA A 142 3.16 13.18 15.49
CA ALA A 142 1.91 13.54 14.83
C ALA A 142 1.43 12.42 13.90
N ILE A 143 2.36 11.69 13.25
CA ILE A 143 2.04 10.55 12.40
C ILE A 143 1.50 9.40 13.26
N THR A 144 2.18 9.08 14.35
CA THR A 144 1.92 7.88 15.16
C THR A 144 0.79 8.03 16.17
N ASP A 145 0.21 9.24 16.30
CA ASP A 145 -0.96 9.47 17.16
C ASP A 145 -2.11 8.53 16.79
N GLY A 146 -2.56 7.74 17.76
CA GLY A 146 -3.61 6.72 17.57
C GLY A 146 -3.21 5.45 16.83
N MET A 147 -1.95 5.29 16.40
CA MET A 147 -1.49 4.03 15.79
C MET A 147 -1.27 2.92 16.83
N SER A 148 -1.48 1.68 16.38
CA SER A 148 -1.06 0.50 17.15
C SER A 148 0.47 0.44 17.23
N PRO A 149 1.07 0.18 18.42
CA PRO A 149 2.52 0.03 18.56
C PRO A 149 3.15 -0.97 17.58
N ALA A 150 2.40 -2.00 17.16
CA ALA A 150 2.89 -3.03 16.27
C ALA A 150 3.21 -2.56 14.84
N ILE A 151 2.70 -1.39 14.41
CA ILE A 151 2.90 -0.88 13.03
C ILE A 151 3.77 0.37 12.97
N ILE A 152 4.07 0.99 14.11
CA ILE A 152 4.74 2.30 14.19
C ILE A 152 6.11 2.25 13.49
N ASP A 153 6.95 1.29 13.86
CA ASP A 153 8.33 1.23 13.35
C ASP A 153 8.36 0.99 11.84
N ASP A 154 7.53 0.06 11.35
CA ASP A 154 7.41 -0.25 9.92
C ASP A 154 6.88 0.95 9.12
N TYR A 155 5.87 1.65 9.65
CA TYR A 155 5.30 2.81 9.00
C TYR A 155 6.26 3.99 8.97
N LEU A 156 6.90 4.30 10.10
CA LEU A 156 7.91 5.36 10.17
C LEU A 156 9.10 5.05 9.25
N GLY A 157 9.52 3.79 9.13
CA GLY A 157 10.55 3.39 8.17
C GLY A 157 10.21 3.77 6.73
N VAL A 158 8.97 3.52 6.30
CA VAL A 158 8.47 3.94 4.98
C VAL A 158 8.47 5.46 4.83
N ILE A 159 7.94 6.18 5.83
CA ILE A 159 7.81 7.64 5.77
C ILE A 159 9.18 8.34 5.83
N HIS A 160 10.15 7.82 6.59
CA HIS A 160 11.50 8.36 6.64
C HIS A 160 12.23 8.21 5.31
N ALA A 161 12.07 7.06 4.64
CA ALA A 161 12.57 6.86 3.28
C ALA A 161 11.90 7.84 2.30
N ALA A 162 10.57 7.97 2.37
CA ALA A 162 9.82 8.88 1.52
C ALA A 162 10.23 10.34 1.73
N ARG A 163 10.40 10.78 2.98
CA ARG A 163 10.86 12.13 3.35
C ARG A 163 12.24 12.43 2.78
N THR A 164 13.14 11.45 2.78
CA THR A 164 14.47 11.58 2.17
C THR A 164 14.37 11.70 0.65
N ASN A 165 13.63 10.79 0.01
CA ASN A 165 13.52 10.74 -1.44
C ASN A 165 12.75 11.93 -2.02
N LEU A 166 11.67 12.39 -1.36
CA LEU A 166 10.93 13.59 -1.75
C LEU A 166 11.84 14.83 -1.82
N LYS A 167 12.74 15.01 -0.84
CA LYS A 167 13.73 16.11 -0.86
C LYS A 167 14.71 15.99 -2.02
N LEU A 168 15.19 14.77 -2.31
CA LEU A 168 16.10 14.53 -3.44
C LEU A 168 15.42 14.86 -4.78
N CYS A 169 14.13 14.55 -4.90
CA CYS A 169 13.33 14.80 -6.09
C CYS A 169 12.80 16.24 -6.18
N GLY A 170 13.25 17.15 -5.31
CA GLY A 170 12.92 18.57 -5.37
C GLY A 170 11.58 18.95 -4.72
N ASP A 171 10.96 18.09 -3.89
CA ASP A 171 9.77 18.51 -3.15
C ASP A 171 10.10 19.67 -2.20
N GLY A 172 9.35 20.77 -2.33
CA GLY A 172 9.58 21.99 -1.54
C GLY A 172 10.75 22.85 -2.03
N ALA A 173 11.44 22.50 -3.12
CA ALA A 173 12.29 23.45 -3.82
C ALA A 173 11.39 24.49 -4.51
N ALA A 174 11.28 25.69 -3.93
CA ALA A 174 10.76 26.84 -4.65
C ALA A 174 11.65 27.09 -5.87
N GLY A 175 11.04 27.23 -7.04
CA GLY A 175 11.73 27.75 -8.23
C GLY A 175 12.24 29.16 -8.02
#